data_AF-A0A1V5G8P4-F1
#
_entry.id   AF-A0A1V5G8P4-F1
#
_cell.length_a   1.000
_cell.length_b   1.000
_cell.length_c   1.000
_cell.angle_alpha   90.00
_cell.angle_beta   90.00
_cell.angle_gamma   90.00
#
_symmetry.space_group_name_H-M   'P 1'
#
loop_
_entity.id
_entity.type
_entity.pdbx_description
1 polymer ?
#
loop_
_entity_poly.entity_id
_entity_poly.type
_entity_poly.pdbx_seq_one_letter_code
_entity_poly.pdbx_strand_id
1 'polypeptide(L)'
;MGTFPQYDHPHTLARYAEIADYLGLGGKTDQDKLERLIKAIRELRHKIGIKDTIADYGISEEDFLATLDEMTENAFDDQCTGANPRYPLMSEIKQMYLNAYYGRTFTEKEYPKAD
;
A
#
# COMPACT_ATOMS: atom_id res chain seq x y z
N MET A 1 28.02 -0.04 -1.98
CA MET A 1 27.13 -1.21 -2.01
C MET A 1 26.09 -1.02 -0.94
N GLY A 2 24.89 -0.55 -1.31
CA GLY A 2 23.80 -0.38 -0.36
C GLY A 2 23.26 -1.73 0.06
N THR A 3 23.33 -2.03 1.35
CA THR A 3 22.82 -3.22 2.02
C THR A 3 21.31 -3.12 2.20
N PHE A 4 20.56 -3.04 1.10
CA PHE A 4 19.11 -3.07 1.15
C PHE A 4 18.62 -4.51 1.03
N PRO A 5 17.66 -4.96 1.85
CA PRO A 5 17.09 -6.28 1.72
C PRO A 5 16.41 -6.42 0.34
N GLN A 6 17.05 -7.17 -0.55
CA GLN A 6 16.46 -7.60 -1.82
C GLN A 6 15.55 -8.78 -1.51
N TYR A 7 14.38 -8.52 -0.91
CA TYR A 7 13.39 -9.57 -0.75
C TYR A 7 12.66 -9.76 -2.08
N ASP A 8 12.91 -10.90 -2.70
CA ASP A 8 12.24 -11.40 -3.90
C ASP A 8 10.75 -11.82 -3.65
N HIS A 9 10.22 -11.51 -2.45
CA HIS A 9 8.95 -11.93 -1.83
C HIS A 9 8.64 -13.44 -1.76
N PRO A 10 8.69 -14.02 -0.55
CA PRO A 10 7.85 -15.20 -0.25
C PRO A 10 7.04 -15.17 1.07
N HIS A 11 7.14 -14.14 1.93
CA HIS A 11 6.48 -14.19 3.25
C HIS A 11 5.44 -13.10 3.54
N THR A 12 5.41 -11.99 2.80
CA THR A 12 4.55 -10.84 3.17
C THR A 12 3.06 -11.20 3.19
N LEU A 13 2.58 -11.94 2.19
CA LEU A 13 1.19 -12.42 2.15
C LEU A 13 0.85 -13.30 3.36
N ALA A 14 1.71 -14.29 3.66
CA ALA A 14 1.55 -15.17 4.81
C ALA A 14 1.52 -14.39 6.13
N ARG A 15 2.38 -13.36 6.28
CA ARG A 15 2.39 -12.51 7.49
C ARG A 15 1.12 -11.67 7.64
N TYR A 16 0.53 -11.18 6.55
CA TYR A 16 -0.77 -10.53 6.62
C TYR A 16 -1.90 -11.52 6.95
N ALA A 17 -1.82 -12.75 6.45
CA ALA A 17 -2.74 -13.81 6.81
C ALA A 17 -2.66 -14.17 8.31
N GLU A 18 -1.46 -14.24 8.89
CA GLU A 18 -1.24 -14.43 10.34
C GLU A 18 -1.93 -13.34 11.18
N ILE A 19 -1.86 -12.08 10.75
CA ILE A 19 -2.56 -10.97 11.42
C ILE A 19 -4.07 -11.20 11.37
N ALA A 20 -4.60 -11.62 10.22
CA ALA A 20 -6.04 -11.89 10.07
C ALA A 20 -6.50 -13.04 10.97
N ASP A 21 -5.69 -14.09 11.12
CA ASP A 21 -5.94 -15.20 12.03
C ASP A 21 -5.93 -14.75 13.50
N TYR A 22 -4.94 -13.96 13.89
CA TYR A 22 -4.85 -13.43 15.26
C TYR A 22 -6.06 -12.57 15.64
N LEU A 23 -6.58 -11.80 14.69
CA LEU A 23 -7.78 -10.99 14.85
C LEU A 23 -9.09 -11.77 14.70
N GLY A 24 -9.04 -13.06 14.36
CA GLY A 24 -10.23 -13.91 14.20
C GLY A 24 -11.12 -13.55 13.00
N LEU A 25 -10.54 -13.00 11.92
CA LEU A 25 -11.31 -12.54 10.74
C LEU A 25 -11.76 -13.67 9.81
N GLY A 26 -11.19 -14.87 10.00
CA GLY A 26 -11.44 -16.07 9.19
C GLY A 26 -10.81 -15.99 7.79
N GLY A 27 -11.12 -16.97 6.95
CA GLY A 27 -10.56 -17.13 5.60
C GLY A 27 -10.04 -18.55 5.37
N LYS A 28 -10.06 -19.03 4.12
CA LYS A 28 -9.61 -20.40 3.79
C LYS A 28 -8.20 -20.42 3.21
N THR A 29 -7.87 -19.39 2.43
CA THR A 29 -6.54 -19.17 1.84
C THR A 29 -5.92 -17.89 2.39
N ASP A 30 -4.61 -17.72 2.25
CA ASP A 30 -3.93 -16.49 2.67
C ASP A 30 -4.46 -15.26 1.91
N GLN A 31 -4.84 -15.44 0.65
CA GLN A 31 -5.49 -14.38 -0.13
C GLN A 31 -6.85 -13.99 0.47
N ASP A 32 -7.70 -14.96 0.84
CA ASP A 32 -8.99 -14.67 1.49
C ASP A 32 -8.79 -13.92 2.81
N LYS A 33 -7.78 -14.33 3.59
CA LYS A 33 -7.44 -13.72 4.87
C LYS A 33 -6.95 -12.28 4.68
N LEU A 34 -6.10 -12.02 3.68
CA LEU A 34 -5.68 -10.68 3.29
C LEU A 34 -6.88 -9.79 2.93
N GLU A 35 -7.79 -10.26 2.07
CA GLU A 35 -8.98 -9.49 1.68
C GLU A 35 -9.89 -9.19 2.88
N ARG A 36 -10.02 -10.13 3.82
CA ARG A 36 -10.78 -9.93 5.07
C ARG A 36 -10.09 -8.91 5.98
N LEU A 37 -8.77 -8.93 6.07
CA LEU A 37 -8.00 -7.93 6.81
C LEU A 37 -8.20 -6.53 6.20
N ILE A 38 -8.09 -6.40 4.87
CA ILE A 38 -8.34 -5.14 4.15
C ILE A 38 -9.76 -4.63 4.43
N LYS A 39 -10.77 -5.51 4.37
CA LYS A 39 -12.16 -5.16 4.68
C LYS A 39 -12.32 -4.66 6.13
N ALA A 40 -11.74 -5.36 7.09
CA ALA A 40 -11.80 -4.98 8.51
C ALA A 40 -11.16 -3.62 8.76
N ILE A 41 -10.02 -3.32 8.12
CA ILE A 41 -9.34 -2.02 8.20
C ILE A 41 -10.23 -0.91 7.62
N ARG A 42 -10.85 -1.14 6.45
CA ARG A 42 -11.80 -0.19 5.84
C ARG A 42 -13.01 0.06 6.74
N GLU A 43 -13.61 -0.99 7.30
CA GLU A 43 -14.73 -0.85 8.24
C GLU A 43 -14.34 -0.05 9.48
N LEU A 44 -13.15 -0.29 10.05
CA LEU A 44 -12.62 0.49 11.17
C LEU A 44 -12.47 1.97 10.79
N ARG A 45 -11.85 2.25 9.64
CA ARG A 45 -11.66 3.59 9.09
C ARG A 45 -12.98 4.39 9.06
N HIS A 46 -14.05 3.79 8.55
CA HIS A 46 -15.37 4.41 8.52
C HIS A 46 -15.96 4.63 9.92
N LYS A 47 -15.83 3.63 10.82
CA LYS A 47 -16.33 3.74 12.19
C LYS A 47 -15.72 4.90 12.97
N ILE A 48 -14.46 5.24 12.68
CA ILE A 48 -13.74 6.33 13.35
C ILE A 48 -13.72 7.64 12.54
N GLY A 49 -14.47 7.72 11.43
CA GLY A 49 -14.66 8.96 10.67
C GLY A 49 -13.51 9.38 9.74
N ILE A 50 -12.58 8.47 9.43
CA ILE A 50 -11.54 8.73 8.41
C ILE A 50 -12.19 8.60 7.02
N LYS A 51 -11.86 9.54 6.12
CA LYS A 51 -12.42 9.58 4.77
C LYS A 51 -11.85 8.50 3.84
N ASP A 52 -12.51 8.26 2.72
CA ASP A 52 -12.13 7.20 1.81
C ASP A 52 -10.93 7.54 0.95
N THR A 53 -10.83 8.82 0.58
CA THR A 53 -9.80 9.35 -0.31
C THR A 53 -9.13 10.59 0.26
N ILE A 54 -7.98 10.97 -0.31
CA ILE A 54 -7.34 12.26 0.01
C ILE A 54 -8.22 13.43 -0.46
N ALA A 55 -8.89 13.29 -1.61
CA ALA A 55 -9.79 14.32 -2.15
C ALA A 55 -10.95 14.66 -1.20
N ASP A 56 -11.48 13.67 -0.46
CA ASP A 56 -12.57 13.86 0.51
C ASP A 56 -12.22 14.75 1.71
N TYR A 57 -10.93 15.09 1.88
CA TYR A 57 -10.46 16.07 2.86
C TYR A 57 -10.46 17.51 2.33
N GLY A 58 -10.91 17.74 1.10
CA GLY A 58 -10.99 19.08 0.49
C GLY A 58 -9.70 19.56 -0.16
N ILE A 59 -8.76 18.65 -0.43
CA ILE A 59 -7.56 18.94 -1.21
C ILE A 59 -7.96 19.02 -2.69
N SER A 60 -7.57 20.11 -3.36
CA SER A 60 -7.85 20.27 -4.79
C SER A 60 -6.97 19.33 -5.62
N GLU A 61 -7.47 18.93 -6.78
CA GLU A 61 -6.71 18.08 -7.69
C GLU A 61 -5.48 18.82 -8.23
N GLU A 62 -5.62 20.12 -8.45
CA GLU A 62 -4.53 20.98 -8.89
C GLU A 62 -3.38 21.01 -7.86
N ASP A 63 -3.68 21.29 -6.58
CA ASP A 63 -2.67 21.34 -5.52
C ASP A 63 -2.02 19.97 -5.31
N PHE A 64 -2.84 18.91 -5.34
CA PHE A 64 -2.35 17.55 -5.19
C PHE A 64 -1.39 17.15 -6.33
N LEU A 65 -1.78 17.39 -7.58
CA LEU A 65 -0.94 17.05 -8.74
C LEU A 65 0.32 17.93 -8.82
N ALA A 66 0.22 19.20 -8.42
CA ALA A 66 1.36 20.12 -8.39
C ALA A 66 2.45 19.69 -7.38
N THR A 67 2.06 19.01 -6.30
CA THR A 67 2.97 18.56 -5.22
C THR A 67 3.34 17.08 -5.30
N LEU A 68 2.70 16.32 -6.20
CA LEU A 68 2.80 14.85 -6.26
C LEU A 68 4.23 14.34 -6.50
N ASP A 69 5.01 15.01 -7.34
CA ASP A 69 6.39 14.58 -7.64
C ASP A 69 7.31 14.78 -6.43
N GLU A 70 7.22 15.93 -5.76
CA GLU A 70 7.96 16.20 -4.52
C GLU A 70 7.57 15.22 -3.40
N MET A 71 6.26 14.97 -3.20
CA MET A 71 5.78 13.98 -2.23
C MET A 71 6.29 12.56 -2.52
N THR A 72 6.47 12.22 -3.79
CA THR A 72 6.99 10.92 -4.22
C THR A 72 8.48 10.78 -3.91
N GLU A 73 9.28 11.81 -4.19
CA GLU A 73 10.72 11.85 -3.87
C GLU A 73 10.94 11.79 -2.36
N ASN A 74 10.23 12.62 -1.60
CA ASN A 74 10.28 12.62 -0.14
C ASN A 74 9.93 11.25 0.46
N ALA A 75 8.93 10.56 -0.08
CA ALA A 75 8.57 9.22 0.38
C ALA A 75 9.63 8.17 0.01
N PHE A 76 10.29 8.30 -1.14
CA PHE A 76 11.36 7.38 -1.54
C PHE A 76 12.61 7.54 -0.66
N ASP A 77 12.96 8.77 -0.32
CA ASP A 77 14.14 9.09 0.50
C ASP A 77 13.90 8.97 2.02
N ASP A 78 12.67 8.69 2.44
CA ASP A 78 12.33 8.48 3.84
C ASP A 78 13.06 7.25 4.42
N GLN A 79 13.61 7.41 5.63
CA GLN A 79 14.39 6.36 6.29
C GLN A 79 13.58 5.09 6.58
N CYS A 80 12.25 5.18 6.65
CA CYS A 80 11.37 4.02 6.81
C CYS A 80 11.27 3.18 5.53
N THR A 81 11.47 3.77 4.34
CA THR A 81 11.31 3.07 3.05
C THR A 81 12.29 1.92 2.89
N GLY A 82 13.51 2.06 3.41
CA GLY A 82 14.52 1.00 3.38
C GLY A 82 14.13 -0.28 4.14
N ALA A 83 13.16 -0.21 5.06
CA ALA A 83 12.66 -1.36 5.81
C ALA A 83 11.42 -2.00 5.17
N ASN A 84 10.88 -1.43 4.09
CA ASN A 84 9.71 -1.98 3.41
C ASN A 84 10.06 -3.36 2.82
N PRO A 85 9.19 -4.39 2.96
CA PRO A 85 9.49 -5.74 2.48
C PRO A 85 9.63 -5.83 0.95
N ARG A 86 9.22 -4.80 0.21
CA ARG A 86 9.47 -4.59 -1.22
C ARG A 86 10.23 -3.29 -1.37
N TYR A 87 11.35 -3.26 -2.07
CA TYR A 87 11.92 -1.96 -2.44
C TYR A 87 11.06 -1.33 -3.54
N PRO A 88 10.37 -0.20 -3.29
CA PRO A 88 9.43 0.36 -4.27
C PRO A 88 10.16 1.17 -5.34
N LEU A 89 9.60 1.25 -6.54
CA LEU A 89 9.98 2.26 -7.52
C LEU A 89 9.25 3.58 -7.22
N MET A 90 9.86 4.74 -7.53
CA MET A 90 9.19 6.04 -7.43
C MET A 90 7.86 6.06 -8.21
N SER A 91 7.81 5.40 -9.37
CA SER A 91 6.59 5.28 -10.17
C SER A 91 5.48 4.47 -9.47
N GLU A 92 5.83 3.49 -8.64
CA GLU A 92 4.89 2.71 -7.84
C GLU A 92 4.35 3.54 -6.68
N ILE A 93 5.21 4.29 -5.98
CA ILE A 93 4.81 5.25 -4.93
C ILE A 93 3.87 6.31 -5.51
N LYS A 94 4.22 6.92 -6.64
CA LYS A 94 3.38 7.91 -7.33
C LYS A 94 2.01 7.33 -7.68
N GLN A 95 1.97 6.09 -8.16
CA GLN A 95 0.71 5.40 -8.45
C GLN A 95 -0.11 5.12 -7.18
N MET A 96 0.53 4.80 -6.06
CA MET A 96 -0.16 4.63 -4.77
C MET A 96 -0.81 5.93 -4.30
N TYR A 97 -0.11 7.07 -4.41
CA TYR A 97 -0.69 8.39 -4.13
C TYR A 97 -1.91 8.69 -5.00
N LEU A 98 -1.82 8.47 -6.31
CA LEU A 98 -2.95 8.64 -7.22
C LEU A 98 -4.13 7.74 -6.83
N ASN A 99 -3.87 6.48 -6.49
CA ASN A 99 -4.89 5.55 -6.06
C ASN A 99 -5.58 6.02 -4.76
N ALA A 100 -4.81 6.53 -3.80
CA ALA A 100 -5.34 7.06 -2.55
C ALA A 100 -6.13 8.37 -2.76
N TYR A 101 -5.73 9.21 -3.71
CA TYR A 101 -6.44 10.45 -4.04
C TYR A 101 -7.76 10.20 -4.75
N TYR A 102 -7.81 9.29 -5.72
CA TYR A 102 -9.03 9.01 -6.50
C TYR A 102 -9.86 7.82 -5.97
N GLY A 103 -9.43 7.16 -4.90
CA GLY A 103 -10.13 5.98 -4.35
C GLY A 103 -10.06 4.73 -5.23
N ARG A 104 -8.95 4.52 -5.95
CA ARG A 104 -8.76 3.38 -6.85
C ARG A 104 -8.10 2.21 -6.13
N THR A 105 -8.49 0.98 -6.48
CA THR A 105 -7.84 -0.23 -5.97
C THR A 105 -6.54 -0.49 -6.72
N PHE A 106 -5.47 -0.82 -6.00
CA PHE A 106 -4.21 -1.26 -6.60
C PHE A 106 -4.43 -2.54 -7.42
N THR A 107 -3.80 -2.59 -8.60
CA THR A 107 -3.76 -3.78 -9.44
C THR A 107 -2.29 -4.10 -9.67
N GLU A 108 -1.86 -5.32 -9.34
CA GLU A 108 -0.48 -5.74 -9.56
C GLU A 108 -0.18 -5.70 -11.07
N LYS A 109 0.96 -5.11 -11.43
CA LYS A 109 1.45 -5.16 -12.81
C LYS A 109 2.22 -6.46 -12.99
N GLU A 110 1.94 -7.17 -14.07
CA GLU A 110 2.79 -8.31 -14.47
C GLU A 110 4.16 -7.78 -14.87
N TYR A 111 5.19 -8.21 -14.14
CA TYR A 111 6.58 -7.99 -14.53
C TYR A 111 7.10 -9.23 -15.26
N PRO A 112 7.99 -9.07 -16.26
CA PRO A 112 8.70 -10.20 -16.85
C PRO A 112 9.36 -11.00 -15.72
N LYS A 113 9.08 -12.30 -15.66
CA LYS A 113 9.78 -13.18 -14.73
C LYS A 113 11.22 -13.29 -15.22
N ALA A 114 12.19 -13.17 -14.32
CA ALA A 114 13.55 -13.53 -14.64
C ALA A 114 13.59 -15.03 -15.01
N ASP A 115 14.20 -15.35 -16.15
CA ASP A 115 14.45 -16.73 -16.61
C ASP A 115 15.41 -17.48 -15.67
#